data_AF-A0A1F8Y3V9-F1
#
_entry.id   AF-A0A1F8Y3V9-F1
#
_cell.length_a   1.000
_cell.length_b   1.000
_cell.length_c   1.000
_cell.angle_alpha   90.00
_cell.angle_beta   90.00
_cell.angle_gamma   90.00
#
_symmetry.space_group_name_H-M   'P 1'
#
loop_
_entity.id
_entity.type
_entity.pdbx_description
1 polymer ?
#
loop_
_entity_poly.entity_id
_entity_poly.type
_entity_poly.pdbx_seq_one_letter_code
_entity_poly.pdbx_strand_id
1 'polypeptide(L)'
;LVRDLARRPLDFLMVTGELFLSYKGPGSDRLILAGVKEITPVPASTVLTAVTRACQALGLRRVVMASPFPEAQDARLMRFLAHEHVEVVAHRCLGCENSKVIWDLPPETGYDLASSLLRDHPDVDGIYLPCNKWRIISVIDRVEQEFGKPVVTNTQAWVWEVLRGMGILKPIAGYGRLLRETRAA
;
A
#
# COMPACT_ATOMS: atom_id res chain seq x y z
N LEU A 1 18.89 -4.23 -13.88
CA LEU A 1 17.58 -3.53 -13.78
C LEU A 1 17.71 -2.06 -13.37
N VAL A 2 18.02 -1.70 -12.11
CA VAL A 2 18.10 -0.28 -11.70
C VAL A 2 19.11 0.51 -12.54
N ARG A 3 20.31 -0.05 -12.77
CA ARG A 3 21.32 0.52 -13.68
C ARG A 3 20.79 0.74 -15.09
N ASP A 4 19.92 -0.13 -15.58
CA ASP A 4 19.38 -0.04 -16.94
C ASP A 4 18.30 1.04 -17.04
N LEU A 5 17.45 1.16 -16.01
CA LEU A 5 16.44 2.21 -15.92
C LEU A 5 17.08 3.60 -15.78
N ALA A 6 18.12 3.71 -14.94
CA ALA A 6 18.83 4.96 -14.70
C ALA A 6 19.66 5.46 -15.90
N ARG A 7 19.76 4.70 -17.00
CA ARG A 7 20.34 5.19 -18.27
C ARG A 7 19.44 6.18 -19.00
N ARG A 8 18.18 6.31 -18.59
CA ARG A 8 17.20 7.24 -19.14
C ARG A 8 16.92 8.35 -18.11
N PRO A 9 16.52 9.56 -18.54
CA PRO A 9 16.06 10.58 -17.62
C PRO A 9 14.83 10.06 -16.86
N LEU A 10 14.91 10.04 -15.54
CA LEU A 10 13.85 9.65 -14.62
C LEU A 10 13.74 10.70 -13.51
N ASP A 11 12.53 11.17 -13.25
CA ASP A 11 12.26 12.10 -12.15
C ASP A 11 12.12 11.36 -10.81
N PHE A 12 11.69 10.10 -10.84
CA PHE A 12 11.48 9.27 -9.67
C PHE A 12 11.58 7.77 -9.98
N LEU A 13 12.06 6.97 -9.03
CA LEU A 13 12.13 5.51 -9.13
C LEU A 13 11.30 4.83 -8.02
N MET A 14 10.28 4.07 -8.41
CA MET A 14 9.46 3.28 -7.47
C MET A 14 9.82 1.80 -7.56
N VAL A 15 10.32 1.23 -6.46
CA VAL A 15 10.57 -0.22 -6.35
C VAL A 15 9.31 -0.91 -5.84
N THR A 16 8.57 -1.53 -6.76
CA THR A 16 7.37 -2.32 -6.43
C THR A 16 7.70 -3.79 -6.16
N GLY A 17 6.86 -4.47 -5.37
CA GLY A 17 7.03 -5.89 -5.04
C GLY A 17 6.92 -6.13 -3.54
N GLU A 18 5.74 -5.89 -2.97
CA GLU A 18 5.47 -5.95 -1.53
C GLU A 18 5.80 -7.31 -0.93
N LEU A 19 5.55 -8.41 -1.66
CA LEU A 19 5.82 -9.76 -1.19
C LEU A 19 7.32 -10.07 -1.13
N PHE A 20 8.11 -9.49 -2.03
CA PHE A 20 9.57 -9.61 -1.99
C PHE A 20 10.18 -8.82 -0.84
N LEU A 21 9.68 -7.59 -0.62
CA LEU A 21 10.09 -6.74 0.49
C LEU A 21 9.72 -7.39 1.84
N SER A 22 8.47 -7.82 2.00
CA SER A 22 8.02 -8.46 3.24
C SER A 22 8.69 -9.81 3.49
N TYR A 23 9.05 -10.55 2.44
CA TYR A 23 9.84 -11.78 2.57
C TYR A 23 11.24 -11.53 3.11
N LYS A 24 11.92 -10.47 2.67
CA LYS A 24 13.22 -10.05 3.22
C LYS A 24 13.12 -9.52 4.66
N GLY A 25 11.91 -9.22 5.13
CA GLY A 25 11.62 -8.79 6.48
C GLY A 25 11.64 -7.28 6.67
N PRO A 26 11.34 -6.80 7.89
CA PRO A 26 11.33 -5.39 8.22
C PRO A 26 12.68 -4.70 7.97
N GLY A 27 12.65 -3.45 7.51
CA GLY A 27 13.85 -2.67 7.17
C GLY A 27 14.52 -3.03 5.83
N SER A 28 14.01 -4.06 5.12
CA SER A 28 14.53 -4.45 3.81
C SER A 28 14.35 -3.36 2.75
N ASP A 29 13.30 -2.55 2.86
CA ASP A 29 13.06 -1.39 2.02
C ASP A 29 14.21 -0.36 2.14
N ARG A 30 14.66 -0.08 3.36
CA ARG A 30 15.77 0.86 3.62
C ARG A 30 17.09 0.34 3.03
N LEU A 31 17.35 -0.96 3.15
CA LEU A 31 18.53 -1.59 2.55
C LEU A 31 18.49 -1.52 1.01
N ILE A 32 17.33 -1.75 0.42
CA ILE A 32 17.14 -1.66 -1.04
C ILE A 32 17.33 -0.21 -1.50
N LEU A 33 16.76 0.76 -0.80
CA LEU A 33 16.90 2.17 -1.13
C LEU A 33 18.34 2.67 -0.98
N ALA A 34 19.06 2.21 0.04
CA ALA A 34 20.50 2.46 0.15
C ALA A 34 21.25 1.95 -1.09
N GLY A 35 20.97 0.72 -1.52
CA GLY A 35 21.57 0.16 -2.74
C GLY A 35 21.19 0.92 -4.02
N VAL A 36 19.96 1.43 -4.13
CA VAL A 36 19.55 2.28 -5.26
C VAL A 36 20.31 3.60 -5.26
N LYS A 37 20.52 4.22 -4.10
CA LYS A 37 21.23 5.49 -3.95
C LYS A 37 22.70 5.40 -4.38
N GLU A 38 23.35 4.26 -4.18
CA GLU A 38 24.70 4.00 -4.69
C GLU A 38 24.77 3.91 -6.22
N ILE A 39 23.63 3.70 -6.89
CA ILE A 39 23.55 3.54 -8.35
C ILE A 39 23.14 4.84 -9.04
N THR A 40 22.23 5.61 -8.44
CA THR A 40 21.65 6.80 -9.07
C THR A 40 21.24 7.84 -8.03
N PRO A 41 21.40 9.15 -8.32
CA PRO A 41 20.90 10.22 -7.45
C PRO A 41 19.38 10.44 -7.58
N VAL A 42 18.71 9.75 -8.51
CA VAL A 42 17.26 9.87 -8.72
C VAL A 42 16.52 9.52 -7.42
N PRO A 43 15.58 10.36 -6.96
CA PRO A 43 14.74 10.07 -5.80
C PRO A 43 14.05 8.71 -5.96
N ALA A 44 14.06 7.91 -4.90
CA ALA A 44 13.50 6.57 -4.94
C ALA A 44 12.72 6.23 -3.67
N SER A 45 11.73 5.36 -3.81
CA SER A 45 10.99 4.77 -2.70
C SER A 45 10.61 3.33 -3.02
N THR A 46 10.06 2.62 -2.03
CA THR A 46 9.51 1.27 -2.22
C THR A 46 8.03 1.26 -1.95
N VAL A 47 7.31 0.26 -2.48
CA VAL A 47 5.86 0.16 -2.24
C VAL A 47 5.52 0.02 -0.75
N LEU A 48 6.34 -0.69 0.05
CA LEU A 48 6.08 -0.79 1.49
C LEU A 48 6.42 0.49 2.24
N THR A 49 7.48 1.21 1.84
CA THR A 49 7.76 2.56 2.36
C THR A 49 6.62 3.52 2.04
N ALA A 50 6.07 3.46 0.82
CA ALA A 50 4.93 4.26 0.40
C ALA A 50 3.67 3.94 1.22
N VAL A 51 3.38 2.65 1.46
CA VAL A 51 2.26 2.22 2.29
C VAL A 51 2.41 2.69 3.74
N THR A 52 3.59 2.55 4.35
CA THR A 52 3.79 2.93 5.74
C THR A 52 3.71 4.45 5.93
N ARG A 53 4.29 5.22 5.00
CA ARG A 53 4.13 6.69 4.94
C ARG A 53 2.68 7.11 4.70
N ALA A 54 1.94 6.41 3.85
CA ALA A 54 0.52 6.67 3.63
C ALA A 54 -0.31 6.43 4.91
N CYS A 55 -0.05 5.35 5.63
CA CYS A 55 -0.67 5.09 6.93
C CYS A 55 -0.36 6.22 7.92
N GLN A 56 0.90 6.64 8.03
CA GLN A 56 1.31 7.74 8.90
C GLN A 56 0.66 9.07 8.54
N ALA A 57 0.60 9.42 7.25
CA ALA A 57 -0.05 10.64 6.75
C ALA A 57 -1.56 10.69 7.05
N LEU A 58 -2.20 9.52 7.15
CA LEU A 58 -3.60 9.36 7.53
C LEU A 58 -3.81 9.13 9.04
N GLY A 59 -2.73 9.10 9.84
CA GLY A 59 -2.80 8.86 11.27
C GLY A 59 -3.18 7.43 11.67
N LEU A 60 -3.00 6.45 10.79
CA LEU A 60 -3.38 5.06 11.03
C LEU A 60 -2.33 4.34 11.89
N ARG A 61 -2.75 3.75 13.01
CA ARG A 61 -1.90 2.92 13.90
C ARG A 61 -2.46 1.53 14.10
N ARG A 62 -3.78 1.39 14.19
CA ARG A 62 -4.50 0.12 14.35
C ARG A 62 -5.41 -0.06 13.15
N VAL A 63 -5.11 -1.03 12.30
CA VAL A 63 -5.85 -1.26 11.06
C VAL A 63 -6.35 -2.71 10.98
N VAL A 64 -7.37 -2.91 10.16
CA VAL A 64 -7.68 -4.25 9.63
C VAL A 64 -7.02 -4.43 8.27
N MET A 65 -6.77 -5.68 7.86
CA MET A 65 -6.20 -5.99 6.55
C MET A 65 -7.05 -6.99 5.79
N ALA A 66 -7.43 -6.69 4.55
CA ALA A 66 -8.02 -7.67 3.64
C ALA A 66 -7.10 -7.88 2.45
N SER A 67 -6.68 -9.12 2.21
CA SER A 67 -5.69 -9.44 1.18
C SER A 67 -6.18 -10.51 0.19
N PRO A 68 -5.58 -10.58 -1.01
CA PRO A 68 -5.82 -11.68 -1.92
C PRO A 68 -4.89 -12.89 -1.67
N PHE A 69 -3.99 -12.85 -0.69
CA PHE A 69 -2.88 -13.79 -0.58
C PHE A 69 -3.20 -15.00 0.31
N PRO A 70 -2.33 -16.02 0.37
CA PRO A 70 -2.32 -17.01 1.45
C PRO A 70 -1.83 -16.41 2.78
N GLU A 71 -2.31 -16.95 3.90
CA GLU A 71 -2.01 -16.45 5.26
C GLU A 71 -0.51 -16.28 5.56
N ALA A 72 0.34 -17.17 5.04
CA ALA A 72 1.79 -17.10 5.25
C ALA A 72 2.42 -15.82 4.66
N GLN A 73 1.82 -15.25 3.61
CA GLN A 73 2.26 -14.00 3.00
C GLN A 73 1.76 -12.79 3.81
N ASP A 74 0.52 -12.85 4.26
CA ASP A 74 -0.07 -11.86 5.16
C ASP A 74 0.72 -11.70 6.45
N ALA A 75 1.11 -12.82 7.07
CA ALA A 75 1.93 -12.80 8.29
C ALA A 75 3.25 -12.04 8.10
N ARG A 76 3.85 -12.07 6.91
CA ARG A 76 5.06 -11.29 6.60
C ARG A 76 4.76 -9.81 6.46
N LEU A 77 3.66 -9.45 5.79
CA LEU A 77 3.22 -8.06 5.66
C LEU A 77 2.85 -7.47 7.02
N MET A 78 2.11 -8.19 7.84
CA MET A 78 1.75 -7.76 9.20
C MET A 78 2.98 -7.50 10.06
N ARG A 79 3.99 -8.38 10.01
CA ARG A 79 5.28 -8.14 10.71
C ARG A 79 5.99 -6.89 10.21
N PHE A 80 5.97 -6.64 8.90
CA PHE A 80 6.57 -5.44 8.32
C PHE A 80 5.84 -4.17 8.79
N LEU A 81 4.51 -4.14 8.72
CA LEU A 81 3.69 -3.01 9.16
C LEU A 81 3.86 -2.74 10.66
N ALA A 82 3.87 -3.78 11.48
CA ALA A 82 4.06 -3.64 12.93
C ALA A 82 5.41 -3.01 13.28
N HIS A 83 6.47 -3.34 12.54
CA HIS A 83 7.78 -2.70 12.70
C HIS A 83 7.75 -1.19 12.38
N GLU A 84 6.88 -0.77 11.48
CA GLU A 84 6.65 0.62 11.10
C GLU A 84 5.50 1.26 11.89
N HIS A 85 5.17 0.69 13.06
CA HIS A 85 4.17 1.17 14.02
C HIS A 85 2.72 1.16 13.51
N VAL A 86 2.40 0.27 12.57
CA VAL A 86 1.04 0.00 12.09
C VAL A 86 0.66 -1.43 12.47
N GLU A 87 -0.14 -1.58 13.51
CA GLU A 87 -0.66 -2.85 14.00
C GLU A 87 -1.87 -3.31 13.15
N VAL A 88 -1.79 -4.53 12.61
CA VAL A 88 -2.94 -5.19 11.98
C VAL A 88 -3.67 -6.00 13.05
N VAL A 89 -4.81 -5.49 13.53
CA VAL A 89 -5.55 -6.09 14.66
C VAL A 89 -6.41 -7.28 14.25
N ALA A 90 -6.79 -7.34 12.96
CA ALA A 90 -7.50 -8.46 12.36
C ALA A 90 -7.24 -8.49 10.85
N HIS A 91 -7.28 -9.68 10.25
CA HIS A 91 -7.16 -9.82 8.81
C HIS A 91 -8.08 -10.91 8.24
N ARG A 92 -8.40 -10.78 6.95
CA ARG A 92 -9.05 -11.81 6.15
C ARG A 92 -8.32 -11.93 4.81
N CYS A 93 -8.14 -13.14 4.32
CA CYS A 93 -7.41 -13.38 3.07
C CYS A 93 -8.20 -14.30 2.12
N LEU A 94 -8.12 -14.04 0.81
CA LEU A 94 -8.77 -14.88 -0.21
C LEU A 94 -8.00 -16.16 -0.53
N GLY A 95 -6.73 -16.26 -0.13
CA GLY A 95 -5.92 -17.46 -0.35
C GLY A 95 -5.52 -17.72 -1.80
N CYS A 96 -5.54 -16.71 -2.68
CA CYS A 96 -5.21 -16.92 -4.09
C CYS A 96 -3.76 -17.39 -4.27
N GLU A 97 -3.58 -18.51 -4.96
CA GLU A 97 -2.28 -19.18 -5.10
C GLU A 97 -1.29 -18.42 -5.97
N ASN A 98 -1.79 -17.69 -6.98
CA ASN A 98 -0.94 -17.02 -7.95
C ASN A 98 -1.57 -15.73 -8.47
N SER A 99 -0.73 -14.90 -9.09
CA SER A 99 -1.16 -13.59 -9.52
C SER A 99 -2.15 -13.55 -10.68
N LYS A 100 -2.29 -14.63 -11.47
CA LYS A 100 -3.29 -14.67 -12.55
C LYS A 100 -4.70 -14.66 -11.95
N VAL A 101 -4.92 -15.47 -10.92
CA VAL A 101 -6.19 -15.49 -10.17
C VAL A 101 -6.50 -14.11 -9.61
N ILE A 102 -5.50 -13.44 -9.02
CA ILE A 102 -5.67 -12.11 -8.42
C ILE A 102 -6.08 -11.05 -9.46
N TRP A 103 -5.58 -11.14 -10.69
CA TRP A 103 -5.93 -10.21 -11.78
C TRP A 103 -7.40 -10.29 -12.19
N ASP A 104 -7.95 -11.50 -12.15
CA ASP A 104 -9.32 -11.78 -12.56
C ASP A 104 -10.35 -11.50 -11.46
N LEU A 105 -9.90 -11.23 -10.22
CA LEU A 105 -10.80 -10.85 -9.13
C LEU A 105 -11.56 -9.54 -9.47
N PRO A 106 -12.89 -9.53 -9.30
CA PRO A 106 -13.66 -8.31 -9.45
C PRO A 106 -13.37 -7.35 -8.28
N PRO A 107 -13.37 -6.02 -8.50
CA PRO A 107 -13.14 -5.02 -7.46
C PRO A 107 -14.05 -5.19 -6.23
N GLU A 108 -15.26 -5.69 -6.44
CA GLU A 108 -16.27 -5.98 -5.42
C GLU A 108 -15.75 -6.92 -4.33
N THR A 109 -14.86 -7.85 -4.67
CA THR A 109 -14.22 -8.72 -3.65
C THR A 109 -13.47 -7.92 -2.58
N GLY A 110 -12.82 -6.82 -2.98
CA GLY A 110 -12.14 -5.92 -2.05
C GLY A 110 -13.13 -5.14 -1.20
N TYR A 111 -14.21 -4.67 -1.80
CA TYR A 111 -15.29 -3.97 -1.09
C TYR A 111 -15.95 -4.87 -0.04
N ASP A 112 -16.30 -6.10 -0.40
CA ASP A 112 -17.02 -7.02 0.48
C ASP A 112 -16.17 -7.41 1.70
N LEU A 113 -14.90 -7.74 1.47
CA LEU A 113 -13.96 -8.04 2.54
C LEU A 113 -13.69 -6.83 3.44
N ALA A 114 -13.50 -5.66 2.84
CA ALA A 114 -13.30 -4.43 3.58
C ALA A 114 -14.49 -4.11 4.47
N SER A 115 -15.69 -4.16 3.90
CA SER A 115 -16.94 -3.89 4.59
C SER A 115 -17.18 -4.86 5.75
N SER A 116 -16.87 -6.15 5.54
CA SER A 116 -16.99 -7.17 6.57
C SER A 116 -16.06 -6.87 7.76
N LEU A 117 -14.77 -6.64 7.50
CA LEU A 117 -13.80 -6.33 8.54
C LEU A 117 -14.11 -5.02 9.30
N LEU A 118 -14.55 -3.98 8.60
CA LEU A 118 -14.87 -2.69 9.22
C LEU A 118 -16.14 -2.76 10.08
N ARG A 119 -17.09 -3.65 9.76
CA ARG A 119 -18.24 -3.94 10.63
C ARG A 119 -17.84 -4.70 11.89
N ASP A 120 -16.97 -5.70 11.75
CA ASP A 120 -16.52 -6.52 12.87
C ASP A 120 -15.57 -5.76 13.82
N HIS A 121 -14.89 -4.73 13.31
CA HIS A 121 -13.87 -3.97 14.05
C HIS A 121 -14.07 -2.44 13.91
N PRO A 122 -15.17 -1.86 14.45
CA PRO A 122 -15.49 -0.43 14.27
C PRO A 122 -14.46 0.53 14.90
N ASP A 123 -13.69 0.05 15.88
CA ASP A 123 -12.72 0.83 16.66
C ASP A 123 -11.36 1.01 15.98
N VAL A 124 -11.15 0.46 14.78
CA VAL A 124 -9.88 0.62 14.04
C VAL A 124 -9.78 1.98 13.37
N ASP A 125 -8.56 2.41 13.09
CA ASP A 125 -8.28 3.68 12.45
C ASP A 125 -8.61 3.63 10.95
N GLY A 126 -8.43 2.46 10.31
CA GLY A 126 -8.58 2.29 8.87
C GLY A 126 -8.40 0.84 8.40
N ILE A 127 -8.34 0.67 7.08
CA ILE A 127 -8.11 -0.63 6.45
C ILE A 127 -6.98 -0.57 5.43
N TYR A 128 -6.17 -1.63 5.40
CA TYR A 128 -5.16 -1.86 4.38
C TYR A 128 -5.56 -3.00 3.42
N LEU A 129 -5.48 -2.73 2.13
CA LEU A 129 -5.75 -3.69 1.05
C LEU A 129 -4.50 -3.82 0.15
N PRO A 130 -3.61 -4.80 0.42
CA PRO A 130 -2.38 -4.96 -0.33
C PRO A 130 -2.62 -5.48 -1.75
N CYS A 131 -1.53 -5.48 -2.54
CA CYS A 131 -1.41 -5.97 -3.92
C CYS A 131 -1.70 -4.95 -5.02
N ASN A 132 -0.67 -4.67 -5.84
CA ASN A 132 -0.83 -3.83 -7.04
C ASN A 132 -1.65 -4.49 -8.17
N LYS A 133 -1.81 -5.82 -8.12
CA LYS A 133 -2.53 -6.59 -9.16
C LYS A 133 -4.02 -6.77 -8.85
N TRP A 134 -4.43 -6.50 -7.62
CA TRP A 134 -5.83 -6.55 -7.22
C TRP A 134 -6.48 -5.22 -7.59
N ARG A 135 -7.40 -5.22 -8.56
CA ARG A 135 -7.90 -4.00 -9.23
C ARG A 135 -8.99 -3.28 -8.42
N ILE A 136 -8.70 -2.98 -7.16
CA ILE A 136 -9.67 -2.47 -6.17
C ILE A 136 -9.70 -0.94 -6.03
N ILE A 137 -8.98 -0.20 -6.88
CA ILE A 137 -8.89 1.25 -6.73
C ILE A 137 -10.25 1.95 -6.86
N SER A 138 -11.17 1.38 -7.64
CA SER A 138 -12.51 1.91 -7.88
C SER A 138 -13.45 1.80 -6.68
N VAL A 139 -13.16 0.95 -5.69
CA VAL A 139 -14.03 0.76 -4.52
C VAL A 139 -13.61 1.58 -3.30
N ILE A 140 -12.45 2.25 -3.37
CA ILE A 140 -11.82 2.96 -2.25
C ILE A 140 -12.75 4.04 -1.69
N ASP A 141 -13.18 4.99 -2.53
CA ASP A 141 -14.06 6.08 -2.08
C ASP A 141 -15.39 5.56 -1.53
N ARG A 142 -15.94 4.49 -2.12
CA ARG A 142 -17.18 3.87 -1.65
C ARG A 142 -17.04 3.32 -0.23
N VAL A 143 -15.94 2.59 0.05
CA VAL A 143 -15.66 2.08 1.41
C VAL A 143 -15.49 3.24 2.38
N GLU A 144 -14.69 4.26 2.03
CA GLU A 144 -14.46 5.40 2.93
C GLU A 144 -15.72 6.21 3.23
N GLN A 145 -16.62 6.36 2.25
CA GLN A 145 -17.90 7.04 2.40
C GLN A 145 -18.87 6.28 3.31
N GLU A 146 -18.92 4.95 3.17
CA GLU A 146 -19.84 4.10 3.95
C GLU A 146 -19.39 3.95 5.42
N PHE A 147 -18.10 3.73 5.65
CA PHE A 147 -17.59 3.41 6.99
C PHE A 147 -16.94 4.60 7.70
N GLY A 148 -16.68 5.69 7.00
CA GLY A 148 -16.00 6.86 7.57
C GLY A 148 -14.53 6.61 7.93
N LYS A 149 -13.95 5.47 7.53
CA LYS A 149 -12.56 5.06 7.81
C LYS A 149 -11.69 5.16 6.55
N PRO A 150 -10.45 5.68 6.62
CA PRO A 150 -9.54 5.71 5.48
C PRO A 150 -9.17 4.30 5.00
N VAL A 151 -8.97 4.18 3.68
CA VAL A 151 -8.46 2.97 3.04
C VAL A 151 -7.04 3.24 2.54
N VAL A 152 -6.13 2.29 2.73
CA VAL A 152 -4.79 2.29 2.12
C VAL A 152 -4.65 1.09 1.18
N THR A 153 -4.20 1.32 -0.05
CA THR A 153 -3.86 0.27 -1.01
C THR A 153 -2.46 0.46 -1.55
N ASN A 154 -1.81 -0.60 -2.03
CA ASN A 154 -0.48 -0.46 -2.65
C ASN A 154 -0.53 0.53 -3.81
N THR A 155 -1.51 0.37 -4.70
CA THR A 155 -1.63 1.15 -5.93
C THR A 155 -1.77 2.64 -5.64
N GLN A 156 -2.69 3.03 -4.74
CA GLN A 156 -2.85 4.44 -4.40
C GLN A 156 -1.63 4.98 -3.64
N ALA A 157 -1.01 4.17 -2.78
CA ALA A 157 0.07 4.62 -1.91
C ALA A 157 1.34 4.92 -2.70
N TRP A 158 1.71 4.05 -3.65
CA TRP A 158 2.88 4.32 -4.47
C TRP A 158 2.65 5.51 -5.42
N VAL A 159 1.43 5.69 -5.96
CA VAL A 159 1.09 6.88 -6.77
C VAL A 159 1.21 8.15 -5.91
N TRP A 160 0.64 8.13 -4.70
CA TRP A 160 0.75 9.23 -3.75
C TRP A 160 2.21 9.57 -3.45
N GLU A 161 3.03 8.58 -3.10
CA GLU A 161 4.45 8.73 -2.78
C GLU A 161 5.24 9.33 -3.95
N VAL A 162 5.03 8.82 -5.17
CA VAL A 162 5.72 9.30 -6.38
C VAL A 162 5.36 10.76 -6.67
N LEU A 163 4.06 11.09 -6.68
CA LEU A 163 3.61 12.45 -6.95
C LEU A 163 4.21 13.44 -5.94
N ARG A 164 4.19 13.10 -4.65
CA ARG A 164 4.78 13.93 -3.59
C ARG A 164 6.30 14.02 -3.73
N GLY A 165 6.97 12.92 -4.04
CA GLY A 165 8.41 12.88 -4.31
C GLY A 165 8.86 13.76 -5.48
N MET A 166 7.95 14.06 -6.42
CA MET A 166 8.18 14.98 -7.54
C MET A 166 7.63 16.40 -7.27
N GLY A 167 7.19 16.71 -6.05
CA GLY A 167 6.63 18.02 -5.69
C GLY A 167 5.22 18.29 -6.23
N ILE A 168 4.53 17.27 -6.75
CA ILE A 168 3.15 17.40 -7.26
C ILE A 168 2.18 17.21 -6.09
N LEU A 169 1.64 18.33 -5.60
CA LEU A 169 0.77 18.38 -4.41
C LEU A 169 -0.74 18.46 -4.71
N LYS A 170 -1.13 18.42 -5.99
CA LYS A 170 -2.54 18.58 -6.40
C LYS A 170 -3.42 17.45 -5.83
N PRO A 171 -4.56 17.77 -5.20
CA PRO A 171 -5.57 16.79 -4.80
C PRO A 171 -6.13 16.01 -5.98
N ILE A 172 -6.37 14.71 -5.79
CA ILE A 172 -7.05 13.84 -6.76
C ILE A 172 -8.27 13.21 -6.07
N ALA A 173 -9.45 13.54 -6.57
CA ALA A 173 -10.72 12.97 -6.10
C ALA A 173 -10.98 11.59 -6.76
N GLY A 174 -11.85 10.77 -6.17
CA GLY A 174 -12.21 9.46 -6.71
C GLY A 174 -11.41 8.28 -6.17
N TYR A 175 -10.36 8.53 -5.38
CA TYR A 175 -9.36 7.53 -5.00
C TYR A 175 -8.94 7.61 -3.51
N GLY A 176 -9.88 7.97 -2.64
CA GLY A 176 -9.71 7.97 -1.19
C GLY A 176 -9.11 9.25 -0.59
N ARG A 177 -9.19 9.34 0.74
CA ARG A 177 -8.64 10.45 1.55
C ARG A 177 -7.15 10.64 1.32
N LEU A 178 -6.41 9.56 1.07
CA LEU A 178 -4.96 9.66 0.82
C LEU A 178 -4.65 10.63 -0.32
N LEU A 179 -5.25 10.43 -1.50
CA LEU A 179 -4.98 11.26 -2.67
C LEU A 179 -5.75 12.60 -2.66
N ARG A 180 -6.86 12.67 -1.90
CA ARG A 180 -7.71 13.87 -1.81
C ARG A 180 -7.24 14.90 -0.77
N GLU A 181 -6.86 14.45 0.42
CA GLU A 181 -6.75 15.33 1.61
C GLU A 181 -5.32 15.49 2.10
N THR A 182 -4.44 14.51 1.87
CA THR A 182 -3.09 14.58 2.44
C THR A 182 -2.19 15.51 1.63
N ARG A 183 -2.11 16.76 2.08
CA ARG A 183 -1.04 17.69 1.70
C ARG A 183 0.10 17.38 2.66
N ALA A 184 1.13 16.65 2.22
CA ALA A 184 2.26 16.44 3.11
C ALA A 184 2.91 17.80 3.42
N ALA A 185 3.25 17.98 4.70
CA ALA A 185 3.90 19.16 5.27
C ALA A 185 5.32 19.36 4.72
#